data_AF-A0A9Q1QEJ6-F1
#
_entry.id   AF-A0A9Q1QEJ6-F1
#
_cell.length_a   1.000
_cell.length_b   1.000
_cell.length_c   1.000
_cell.angle_alpha   90.00
_cell.angle_beta   90.00
_cell.angle_gamma   90.00
#
_symmetry.space_group_name_H-M   'P 1'
#
loop_
_entity.id
_entity.type
_entity.pdbx_description
1 polymer ?
#
loop_
_entity_poly.entity_id
_entity_poly.type
_entity_poly.pdbx_seq_one_letter_code
_entity_poly.pdbx_strand_id
1 'polypeptide(L)'
;MKFKLAWSWVYNVDKELQKQSALIEKLKARVPACQAEINKRLEKIESLRNIYADNRIRYEHMTKKTSEVQKMKNELQESLSMANKYMLELEEEYRRRKSDAQKMLRHMKSLEHQVHHFKEQNLQNTQAEESEMLEKVKSLQDEVNNAELLLKRLKEEENTLSESLSAGRDEMKRIDNQIEDYERKEREIKSSISELRRNQTNKVTAFGGERVLQLLRIIESRCHEFIRPPIGPIGARLTLTRGDIWACAVENAVGGLLNAFIVTNVKDSHLLRSCARQARYDNLRIIIYDFSVPRLNIPSNDLPRTSHPTILSVLNSDSATVLNVLVDRAGIERQVLVKDYDVGKSVAFDERVSNLKEVYTAEGYRMFSRGSVQTVLPPNKRARTGRLCSSYDDQIKCLERDASSMREQAQSSRQNKRVAEEELHDLQGKLRSAKWMVKEEMKRHALEGAKVTV
;
A
#
# COMPACT_ATOMS: atom_id res chain seq x y z
N MET A 1 97.46 6.35 207.52
CA MET A 1 95.98 6.35 207.56
C MET A 1 95.44 5.82 206.25
N LYS A 2 94.92 4.57 206.24
CA LYS A 2 94.68 3.72 205.05
C LYS A 2 93.20 3.51 204.66
N PHE A 3 92.23 4.25 205.22
CA PHE A 3 90.79 3.98 205.02
C PHE A 3 89.94 5.14 204.45
N LYS A 4 90.50 6.34 204.24
CA LYS A 4 89.71 7.52 203.78
C LYS A 4 89.80 7.85 202.28
N LEU A 5 90.76 7.32 201.51
CA LEU A 5 90.91 7.65 200.08
C LEU A 5 90.04 6.80 199.14
N ALA A 6 89.80 5.54 199.50
CA ALA A 6 89.00 4.58 198.71
C ALA A 6 87.53 5.04 198.52
N TRP A 7 87.01 5.86 199.43
CA TRP A 7 85.66 6.41 199.35
C TRP A 7 85.52 7.60 198.38
N SER A 8 86.63 8.26 197.99
CA SER A 8 86.56 9.36 197.00
C SER A 8 86.37 8.85 195.56
N TRP A 9 86.81 7.62 195.26
CA TRP A 9 86.69 7.03 193.93
C TRP A 9 85.27 6.57 193.64
N VAL A 10 84.59 5.97 194.62
CA VAL A 10 83.18 5.56 194.53
C VAL A 10 82.27 6.77 194.26
N TYR A 11 82.52 7.89 194.95
CA TYR A 11 81.74 9.12 194.76
C TYR A 11 81.91 9.72 193.35
N ASN A 12 83.10 9.57 192.75
CA ASN A 12 83.37 10.10 191.41
C ASN A 12 82.73 9.22 190.31
N VAL A 13 82.74 7.89 190.49
CA VAL A 13 82.10 6.94 189.56
C VAL A 13 80.57 7.07 189.59
N ASP A 14 79.98 7.28 190.77
CA ASP A 14 78.53 7.47 190.92
C ASP A 14 78.05 8.77 190.24
N LYS A 15 78.86 9.83 190.31
CA LYS A 15 78.58 11.11 189.62
C LYS A 15 78.62 10.98 188.09
N GLU A 16 79.45 10.08 187.56
CA GLU A 16 79.55 9.85 186.12
C GLU A 16 78.42 8.95 185.60
N LEU A 17 77.94 8.02 186.43
CA LEU A 17 76.76 7.20 186.17
C LEU A 17 75.48 8.05 186.06
N GLN A 18 75.33 9.09 186.88
CA GLN A 18 74.23 10.05 186.78
C GLN A 18 74.26 10.88 185.48
N LYS A 19 75.44 11.19 184.92
CA LYS A 19 75.51 11.91 183.63
C LYS A 19 75.06 11.03 182.47
N GLN A 20 75.44 9.76 182.47
CA GLN A 20 75.07 8.83 181.40
C GLN A 20 73.57 8.53 181.38
N SER A 21 72.92 8.42 182.55
CA SER A 21 71.47 8.23 182.64
C SER A 21 70.68 9.43 182.09
N ALA A 22 71.15 10.66 182.34
CA ALA A 22 70.53 11.86 181.79
C ALA A 22 70.62 11.96 180.24
N LEU A 23 71.66 11.36 179.63
CA LEU A 23 71.83 11.33 178.18
C LEU A 23 70.83 10.37 177.51
N ILE A 24 70.53 9.24 178.15
CA ILE A 24 69.59 8.22 177.65
C ILE A 24 68.15 8.76 177.62
N GLU A 25 67.75 9.52 178.64
CA GLU A 25 66.43 10.18 178.69
C GLU A 25 66.24 11.18 177.53
N LYS A 26 67.26 11.98 177.19
CA LYS A 26 67.21 12.90 176.03
C LYS A 26 67.03 12.19 174.70
N LEU A 27 67.61 11.00 174.53
CA LEU A 27 67.47 10.22 173.30
C LEU A 27 66.09 9.57 173.18
N LYS A 28 65.50 9.11 174.29
CA LYS A 28 64.13 8.58 174.32
C LYS A 28 63.10 9.64 173.89
N ALA A 29 63.30 10.91 174.25
CA ALA A 29 62.40 12.00 173.87
C ALA A 29 62.40 12.36 172.36
N ARG A 30 63.40 11.96 171.57
CA ARG A 30 63.50 12.30 170.13
C ARG A 30 62.76 11.35 169.18
N VAL A 31 62.42 10.14 169.63
CA VAL A 31 61.75 9.12 168.80
C VAL A 31 60.35 9.55 168.29
N PRO A 32 59.49 10.21 169.09
CA PRO A 32 58.14 10.62 168.63
C PRO A 32 58.17 11.67 167.52
N ALA A 33 59.15 12.60 167.55
CA ALA A 33 59.28 13.66 166.55
C ALA A 33 59.63 13.10 165.16
N CYS A 34 60.49 12.08 165.09
CA CYS A 34 60.81 11.41 163.83
C CYS A 34 59.60 10.64 163.24
N GLN A 35 58.75 10.07 164.09
CA GLN A 35 57.57 9.30 163.64
C GLN A 35 56.49 10.18 163.00
N ALA A 36 56.28 11.40 163.52
CA ALA A 36 55.30 12.35 162.97
C ALA A 36 55.65 12.83 161.54
N GLU A 37 56.94 13.03 161.25
CA GLU A 37 57.40 13.48 159.92
C GLU A 37 57.24 12.39 158.86
N ILE A 38 57.36 11.10 159.23
CA ILE A 38 57.11 9.97 158.34
C ILE A 38 55.63 9.94 157.91
N ASN A 39 54.70 10.10 158.85
CA ASN A 39 53.26 10.06 158.56
C ASN A 39 52.85 11.18 157.59
N LYS A 40 53.38 12.39 157.77
CA LYS A 40 53.10 13.54 156.89
C LYS A 40 53.56 13.31 155.44
N ARG A 41 54.67 12.58 155.25
CA ARG A 41 55.16 12.24 153.91
C ARG A 41 54.32 11.16 153.23
N LEU A 42 53.75 10.22 153.99
CA LEU A 42 52.88 9.18 153.45
C LEU A 42 51.58 9.74 152.86
N GLU A 43 50.88 10.65 153.54
CA GLU A 43 49.66 11.29 153.01
C GLU A 43 49.92 12.04 151.69
N LYS A 44 51.07 12.72 151.58
CA LYS A 44 51.47 13.44 150.36
C LYS A 44 51.62 12.47 149.18
N ILE A 45 52.23 11.30 149.40
CA ILE A 45 52.41 10.26 148.38
C ILE A 45 51.06 9.73 147.90
N GLU A 46 50.11 9.53 148.82
CA GLU A 46 48.78 9.01 148.50
C GLU A 46 47.95 10.00 147.67
N SER A 47 48.01 11.30 148.00
CA SER A 47 47.37 12.35 147.20
C SER A 47 47.92 12.43 145.75
N LEU A 48 49.23 12.26 145.57
CA LEU A 48 49.88 12.29 144.26
C LEU A 48 49.54 11.05 143.41
N ARG A 49 49.38 9.88 144.04
CA ARG A 49 48.94 8.66 143.35
C ARG A 49 47.54 8.81 142.75
N ASN A 50 46.61 9.40 143.48
CA ASN A 50 45.24 9.62 142.99
C ASN A 50 45.19 10.59 141.81
N ILE A 51 45.95 11.70 141.86
CA ILE A 51 46.04 12.67 140.76
C ILE A 51 46.66 12.03 139.50
N TYR A 52 47.67 11.18 139.68
CA TYR A 52 48.30 10.47 138.57
C TYR A 52 47.34 9.47 137.90
N ALA A 53 46.54 8.75 138.69
CA ALA A 53 45.56 7.80 138.15
C ALA A 53 44.47 8.49 137.32
N ASP A 54 43.93 9.63 137.78
CA ASP A 54 42.89 10.38 137.06
C ASP A 54 43.42 10.99 135.74
N ASN A 55 44.63 11.57 135.76
CA ASN A 55 45.28 12.09 134.55
C ASN A 55 45.58 10.98 133.54
N ARG A 56 45.94 9.77 134.00
CA ARG A 56 46.16 8.62 133.12
C ARG A 56 44.89 8.22 132.38
N ILE A 57 43.75 8.14 133.06
CA ILE A 57 42.45 7.80 132.45
C ILE A 57 42.04 8.87 131.43
N ARG A 58 42.18 10.15 131.77
CA ARG A 58 41.90 11.25 130.82
C ARG A 58 42.79 11.19 129.58
N TYR A 59 44.07 10.89 129.74
CA TYR A 59 45.00 10.76 128.62
C TYR A 59 44.62 9.60 127.68
N GLU A 60 44.28 8.43 128.23
CA GLU A 60 43.84 7.26 127.47
C GLU A 60 42.53 7.51 126.69
N HIS A 61 41.57 8.24 127.28
CA HIS A 61 40.34 8.62 126.58
C HIS A 61 40.59 9.64 125.45
N MET A 62 41.45 10.64 125.67
CA MET A 62 41.81 11.62 124.64
C MET A 62 42.59 10.99 123.48
N THR A 63 43.49 10.06 123.76
CA THR A 63 44.22 9.34 122.69
C THR A 63 43.29 8.47 121.85
N LYS A 64 42.34 7.76 122.46
CA LYS A 64 41.30 7.02 121.70
C LYS A 64 40.46 7.93 120.79
N LYS A 65 39.88 9.00 121.32
CA LYS A 65 39.10 9.95 120.50
C LYS A 65 39.92 10.58 119.37
N THR A 66 41.19 10.91 119.63
CA THR A 66 42.08 11.47 118.60
C THR A 66 42.33 10.46 117.48
N SER A 67 42.54 9.19 117.82
CA SER A 67 42.71 8.12 116.81
C SER A 67 41.44 7.85 115.98
N GLU A 68 40.25 7.94 116.57
CA GLU A 68 38.97 7.77 115.87
C GLU A 68 38.72 8.92 114.90
N VAL A 69 38.95 10.16 115.33
CA VAL A 69 38.84 11.34 114.46
C VAL A 69 39.86 11.30 113.33
N GLN A 70 41.08 10.81 113.59
CA GLN A 70 42.09 10.67 112.55
C GLN A 70 41.73 9.60 111.51
N LYS A 71 41.13 8.47 111.92
CA LYS A 71 40.59 7.46 110.99
C LYS A 71 39.47 8.03 110.13
N MET A 72 38.47 8.68 110.74
CA MET A 72 37.37 9.30 110.01
C MET A 72 37.86 10.38 109.03
N LYS A 73 38.86 11.18 109.42
CA LYS A 73 39.48 12.16 108.52
C LYS A 73 40.12 11.50 107.31
N ASN A 74 40.87 10.43 107.51
CA ASN A 74 41.55 9.72 106.41
C ASN A 74 40.52 9.05 105.46
N GLU A 75 39.48 8.42 106.00
CA GLU A 75 38.39 7.81 105.22
C GLU A 75 37.63 8.86 104.39
N LEU A 76 37.31 10.02 104.99
CA LEU A 76 36.70 11.12 104.25
C LEU A 76 37.62 11.62 103.13
N GLN A 77 38.92 11.76 103.42
CA GLN A 77 39.91 12.26 102.47
C GLN A 77 40.12 11.29 101.29
N GLU A 78 40.10 9.98 101.52
CA GLU A 78 40.10 8.96 100.47
C GLU A 78 38.82 8.99 99.64
N SER A 79 37.65 9.09 100.28
CA SER A 79 36.37 9.18 99.57
C SER A 79 36.28 10.42 98.68
N LEU A 80 36.81 11.56 99.14
CA LEU A 80 36.82 12.82 98.41
C LEU A 80 37.82 12.77 97.25
N SER A 81 38.98 12.13 97.43
CA SER A 81 39.94 11.85 96.36
C SER A 81 39.33 10.98 95.25
N MET A 82 38.64 9.89 95.62
CA MET A 82 37.96 9.01 94.66
C MET A 82 36.82 9.70 93.93
N ALA A 83 35.98 10.48 94.64
CA ALA A 83 34.90 11.25 94.02
C ALA A 83 35.45 12.29 93.02
N ASN A 84 36.53 13.00 93.37
CA ASN A 84 37.19 13.93 92.43
C ASN A 84 37.74 13.23 91.20
N LYS A 85 38.34 12.04 91.36
CA LYS A 85 38.84 11.25 90.22
C LYS A 85 37.70 10.86 89.27
N TYR A 86 36.59 10.35 89.80
CA TYR A 86 35.41 10.03 88.99
C TYR A 86 34.80 11.27 88.31
N MET A 87 34.79 12.41 89.01
CA MET A 87 34.26 13.64 88.43
C MET A 87 35.12 14.13 87.26
N LEU A 88 36.45 14.07 87.38
CA LEU A 88 37.39 14.41 86.30
C LEU A 88 37.27 13.45 85.10
N GLU A 89 37.16 12.14 85.35
CA GLU A 89 36.94 11.15 84.28
C GLU A 89 35.64 11.41 83.53
N LEU A 90 34.55 11.70 84.25
CA LEU A 90 33.24 12.00 83.65
C LEU A 90 33.25 13.32 82.85
N GLU A 91 33.95 14.36 83.34
CA GLU A 91 34.15 15.61 82.60
C GLU A 91 34.94 15.40 81.31
N GLU A 92 35.97 14.56 81.34
CA GLU A 92 36.72 14.22 80.13
C GLU A 92 35.87 13.44 79.11
N GLU A 93 35.09 12.46 79.56
CA GLU A 93 34.17 11.73 78.68
C GLU A 93 33.11 12.65 78.08
N TYR A 94 32.53 13.53 78.90
CA TYR A 94 31.58 14.53 78.41
C TYR A 94 32.21 15.44 77.35
N ARG A 95 33.44 15.90 77.57
CA ARG A 95 34.20 16.73 76.63
C ARG A 95 34.47 15.99 75.31
N ARG A 96 34.86 14.70 75.39
CA ARG A 96 35.07 13.84 74.22
C ARG A 96 33.78 13.67 73.42
N ARG A 97 32.69 13.22 74.07
CA ARG A 97 31.38 13.03 73.43
C ARG A 97 30.84 14.32 72.81
N LYS A 98 31.02 15.47 73.47
CA LYS A 98 30.63 16.78 72.94
C LYS A 98 31.41 17.14 71.68
N SER A 99 32.72 16.90 71.66
CA SER A 99 33.58 17.13 70.49
C SER A 99 33.16 16.24 69.31
N ASP A 100 32.89 14.97 69.57
CA ASP A 100 32.49 14.00 68.55
C ASP A 100 31.09 14.31 67.99
N ALA A 101 30.14 14.69 68.84
CA ALA A 101 28.83 15.17 68.40
C ALA A 101 28.94 16.41 67.49
N GLN A 102 29.81 17.36 67.83
CA GLN A 102 30.05 18.54 66.98
C GLN A 102 30.71 18.19 65.64
N LYS A 103 31.66 17.23 65.61
CA LYS A 103 32.24 16.73 64.36
C LYS A 103 31.18 16.05 63.49
N MET A 104 30.34 15.18 64.08
CA MET A 104 29.26 14.49 63.39
C MET A 104 28.25 15.49 62.81
N LEU A 105 27.89 16.53 63.57
CA LEU A 105 26.95 17.57 63.12
C LEU A 105 27.51 18.38 61.94
N ARG A 106 28.81 18.71 61.96
CA ARG A 106 29.47 19.36 60.82
C ARG A 106 29.50 18.46 59.59
N HIS A 107 29.76 17.17 59.79
CA HIS A 107 29.78 16.21 58.69
C HIS A 107 28.40 16.02 58.08
N MET A 108 27.35 15.92 58.90
CA MET A 108 25.95 15.86 58.47
C MET A 108 25.58 17.07 57.62
N LYS A 109 25.86 18.29 58.10
CA LYS A 109 25.59 19.52 57.34
C LYS A 109 26.34 19.56 56.01
N SER A 110 27.60 19.09 55.98
CA SER A 110 28.37 18.99 54.75
C SER A 110 27.75 18.01 53.76
N LEU A 111 27.30 16.84 54.24
CA LEU A 111 26.65 15.83 53.41
C LEU A 111 25.30 16.32 52.89
N GLU A 112 24.50 16.98 53.73
CA GLU A 112 23.24 17.60 53.29
C GLU A 112 23.46 18.63 52.18
N HIS A 113 24.49 19.47 52.31
CA HIS A 113 24.84 20.45 51.30
C HIS A 113 25.31 19.79 49.99
N GLN A 114 26.11 18.73 50.08
CA GLN A 114 26.53 17.95 48.91
C GLN A 114 25.35 17.27 48.22
N VAL A 115 24.42 16.67 48.99
CA VAL A 115 23.20 16.06 48.45
C VAL A 115 22.32 17.10 47.76
N HIS A 116 22.17 18.31 48.35
CA HIS A 116 21.41 19.39 47.73
C HIS A 116 22.06 19.85 46.42
N HIS A 117 23.36 20.14 46.44
CA HIS A 117 24.11 20.55 45.25
C HIS A 117 24.04 19.50 44.14
N PHE A 118 24.20 18.21 44.48
CA PHE A 118 24.13 17.12 43.51
C PHE A 118 22.72 16.96 42.91
N LYS A 119 21.66 17.13 43.73
CA LYS A 119 20.28 17.13 43.23
C LYS A 119 20.01 18.28 42.26
N GLU A 120 20.50 19.47 42.58
CA GLU A 120 20.30 20.67 41.76
C GLU A 120 21.06 20.60 40.43
N GLN A 121 22.32 20.12 40.46
CA GLN A 121 23.10 19.84 39.24
C GLN A 121 22.45 18.76 38.38
N ASN A 122 22.02 17.64 38.97
CA ASN A 122 21.35 16.59 38.20
C ASN A 122 20.05 17.10 37.58
N LEU A 123 19.25 17.88 38.31
CA LEU A 123 18.01 18.42 37.76
C LEU A 123 18.28 19.32 36.55
N GLN A 124 19.28 20.22 36.62
CA GLN A 124 19.64 21.10 35.51
C GLN A 124 20.23 20.34 34.32
N ASN A 125 21.13 19.38 34.57
CA ASN A 125 21.74 18.58 33.50
C ASN A 125 20.70 17.68 32.82
N THR A 126 19.85 16.99 33.58
CA THR A 126 18.79 16.15 33.03
C THR A 126 17.77 16.99 32.26
N GLN A 127 17.39 18.16 32.74
CA GLN A 127 16.46 19.03 32.02
C GLN A 127 17.05 19.59 30.71
N ALA A 128 18.34 19.94 30.71
CA ALA A 128 19.03 20.41 29.49
C ALA A 128 19.19 19.27 28.47
N GLU A 129 19.61 18.08 28.91
CA GLU A 129 19.71 16.89 28.06
C GLU A 129 18.35 16.46 27.50
N GLU A 130 17.29 16.48 28.30
CA GLU A 130 15.92 16.21 27.85
C GLU A 130 15.46 17.23 26.80
N SER A 131 15.75 18.52 27.00
CA SER A 131 15.40 19.57 26.02
C SER A 131 16.14 19.38 24.70
N GLU A 132 17.45 19.13 24.72
CA GLU A 132 18.23 18.89 23.49
C GLU A 132 17.78 17.62 22.77
N MET A 133 17.47 16.56 23.52
CA MET A 133 17.00 15.30 22.96
C MET A 133 15.63 15.48 22.31
N LEU A 134 14.71 16.22 22.95
CA LEU A 134 13.40 16.54 22.38
C LEU A 134 13.51 17.38 21.10
N GLU A 135 14.41 18.37 21.05
CA GLU A 135 14.64 19.15 19.83
C GLU A 135 15.20 18.30 18.69
N LYS A 136 16.18 17.41 18.97
CA LYS A 136 16.72 16.47 17.97
C LYS A 136 15.66 15.48 17.49
N VAL A 137 14.84 14.95 18.39
CA VAL A 137 13.72 14.06 18.00
C VAL A 137 12.73 14.81 17.12
N LYS A 138 12.41 16.06 17.44
CA LYS A 138 11.50 16.88 16.63
C LYS A 138 12.08 17.19 15.25
N SER A 139 13.35 17.57 15.17
CA SER A 139 14.00 17.85 13.89
C SER A 139 14.08 16.62 13.00
N LEU A 140 14.43 15.45 13.56
CA LEU A 140 14.44 14.18 12.84
C LEU A 140 13.03 13.78 12.39
N GLN A 141 12.01 14.01 13.23
CA GLN A 141 10.63 13.75 12.86
C GLN A 141 10.18 14.64 11.69
N ASP A 142 10.56 15.92 11.68
CA ASP A 142 10.25 16.84 10.59
C ASP A 142 10.97 16.44 9.28
N GLU A 143 12.23 15.98 9.36
CA GLU A 143 12.97 15.43 8.22
C GLU A 143 12.31 14.18 7.63
N VAL A 144 11.92 13.22 8.47
CA VAL A 144 11.19 12.01 8.05
C VAL A 144 9.87 12.39 7.39
N ASN A 145 9.09 13.28 8.00
CA ASN A 145 7.81 13.72 7.44
C ASN A 145 7.99 14.38 6.06
N ASN A 146 9.03 15.21 5.89
CA ASN A 146 9.34 15.86 4.61
C ASN A 146 9.75 14.84 3.54
N ALA A 147 10.59 13.85 3.89
CA ALA A 147 10.99 12.78 2.99
C ALA A 147 9.79 11.90 2.57
N GLU A 148 8.90 11.57 3.50
CA GLU A 148 7.66 10.85 3.20
C GLU A 148 6.74 11.61 2.25
N LEU A 149 6.58 12.93 2.45
CA LEU A 149 5.80 13.79 1.55
C LEU A 149 6.40 13.85 0.13
N LEU A 150 7.72 13.98 0.02
CA LEU A 150 8.42 13.95 -1.27
C LEU A 150 8.23 12.60 -1.97
N LEU A 151 8.38 11.49 -1.25
CA LEU A 151 8.22 10.14 -1.79
C LEU A 151 6.78 9.91 -2.25
N LYS A 152 5.79 10.38 -1.49
CA LYS A 152 4.37 10.33 -1.88
C LYS A 152 4.11 11.10 -3.17
N ARG A 153 4.62 12.34 -3.27
CA ARG A 153 4.50 13.17 -4.48
C ARG A 153 5.13 12.49 -5.69
N LEU A 154 6.35 11.96 -5.56
CA LEU A 154 7.04 11.28 -6.67
C LEU A 154 6.30 10.02 -7.12
N LYS A 155 5.68 9.27 -6.19
CA LYS A 155 4.82 8.12 -6.54
C LYS A 155 3.54 8.54 -7.26
N GLU A 156 2.92 9.65 -6.86
CA GLU A 156 1.76 10.20 -7.56
C GLU A 156 2.15 10.64 -8.99
N GLU A 157 3.29 11.31 -9.15
CA GLU A 157 3.85 11.66 -10.47
C GLU A 157 4.16 10.42 -11.32
N GLU A 158 4.72 9.35 -10.72
CA GLU A 158 4.94 8.07 -11.41
C GLU A 158 3.63 7.44 -11.88
N ASN A 159 2.61 7.41 -11.01
CA ASN A 159 1.30 6.82 -11.32
C ASN A 159 0.60 7.59 -12.44
N THR A 160 0.58 8.92 -12.37
CA THR A 160 -0.05 9.76 -13.43
C THR A 160 0.66 9.59 -14.78
N LEU A 161 2.00 9.51 -14.80
CA LEU A 161 2.76 9.21 -16.02
C LEU A 161 2.47 7.81 -16.55
N SER A 162 2.31 6.82 -15.67
CA SER A 162 1.96 5.45 -16.05
C SER A 162 0.55 5.35 -16.65
N GLU A 163 -0.43 6.06 -16.09
CA GLU A 163 -1.80 6.15 -16.62
C GLU A 163 -1.84 6.90 -17.96
N SER A 164 -1.08 7.98 -18.11
CA SER A 164 -0.95 8.68 -19.39
C SER A 164 -0.34 7.78 -20.47
N LEU A 165 0.67 6.96 -20.12
CA LEU A 165 1.26 5.98 -21.03
C LEU A 165 0.30 4.86 -21.42
N SER A 166 -0.52 4.36 -20.50
CA SER A 166 -1.52 3.34 -20.84
C SER A 166 -2.58 3.90 -21.78
N ALA A 167 -3.10 5.11 -21.49
CA ALA A 167 -4.04 5.81 -22.34
C ALA A 167 -3.47 6.07 -23.75
N GLY A 168 -2.22 6.54 -23.85
CA GLY A 168 -1.55 6.74 -25.13
C GLY A 168 -1.37 5.44 -25.92
N ARG A 169 -1.03 4.32 -25.27
CA ARG A 169 -0.94 3.01 -25.94
C ARG A 169 -2.28 2.54 -26.48
N ASP A 170 -3.36 2.78 -25.75
CA ASP A 170 -4.70 2.39 -26.19
C ASP A 170 -5.16 3.25 -27.37
N GLU A 171 -4.81 4.53 -27.40
CA GLU A 171 -5.04 5.39 -28.58
C GLU A 171 -4.23 4.92 -29.79
N MET A 172 -2.96 4.55 -29.59
CA MET A 172 -2.13 3.99 -30.66
C MET A 172 -2.73 2.72 -31.26
N LYS A 173 -3.26 1.80 -30.43
CA LYS A 173 -3.98 0.61 -30.91
C LYS A 173 -5.23 0.98 -31.71
N ARG A 174 -5.98 2.02 -31.31
CA ARG A 174 -7.15 2.49 -32.07
C ARG A 174 -6.75 3.00 -33.44
N ILE A 175 -5.67 3.80 -33.52
CA ILE A 175 -5.14 4.30 -34.80
C ILE A 175 -4.68 3.13 -35.67
N ASP A 176 -4.02 2.12 -35.11
CA ASP A 176 -3.63 0.91 -35.85
C ASP A 176 -4.82 0.16 -36.45
N ASN A 177 -5.87 -0.06 -35.65
CA ASN A 177 -7.09 -0.70 -36.15
C ASN A 177 -7.74 0.12 -37.27
N GLN A 178 -7.74 1.46 -37.17
CA GLN A 178 -8.24 2.33 -38.23
C GLN A 178 -7.43 2.19 -39.52
N ILE A 179 -6.10 2.15 -39.43
CA ILE A 179 -5.22 1.95 -40.60
C ILE A 179 -5.54 0.62 -41.26
N GLU A 180 -5.62 -0.48 -40.49
CA GLU A 180 -5.96 -1.80 -41.01
C GLU A 180 -7.32 -1.82 -41.71
N ASP A 181 -8.32 -1.13 -41.15
CA ASP A 181 -9.65 -1.04 -41.72
C ASP A 181 -9.68 -0.23 -43.02
N TYR A 182 -8.98 0.90 -43.10
CA TYR A 182 -8.88 1.67 -44.34
C TYR A 182 -8.15 0.88 -45.43
N GLU A 183 -7.06 0.20 -45.09
CA GLU A 183 -6.34 -0.64 -46.04
C GLU A 183 -7.16 -1.86 -46.50
N ARG A 184 -7.93 -2.48 -45.59
CA ARG A 184 -8.85 -3.56 -45.92
C ARG A 184 -9.87 -3.09 -46.95
N LYS A 185 -10.52 -1.96 -46.70
CA LYS A 185 -11.47 -1.33 -47.64
C LYS A 185 -10.80 -0.98 -48.97
N GLU A 186 -9.59 -0.42 -48.96
CA GLU A 186 -8.84 -0.12 -50.19
C GLU A 186 -8.59 -1.40 -51.01
N ARG A 187 -8.20 -2.50 -50.36
CA ARG A 187 -8.00 -3.80 -51.03
C ARG A 187 -9.30 -4.35 -51.61
N GLU A 188 -10.40 -4.26 -50.87
CA GLU A 188 -11.72 -4.67 -51.35
C GLU A 188 -12.13 -3.88 -52.59
N ILE A 189 -12.00 -2.55 -52.56
CA ILE A 189 -12.33 -1.67 -53.70
C ILE A 189 -11.44 -1.99 -54.90
N LYS A 190 -10.12 -2.17 -54.71
CA LYS A 190 -9.20 -2.56 -55.79
C LYS A 190 -9.56 -3.91 -56.41
N SER A 191 -9.98 -4.87 -55.60
CA SER A 191 -10.47 -6.16 -56.09
C SER A 191 -11.72 -5.97 -56.94
N SER A 192 -12.68 -5.16 -56.47
CA SER A 192 -13.89 -4.83 -57.23
C SER A 192 -13.57 -4.13 -58.56
N ILE A 193 -12.66 -3.16 -58.58
CA ILE A 193 -12.21 -2.49 -59.83
C ILE A 193 -11.63 -3.53 -60.81
N SER A 194 -10.79 -4.43 -60.31
CA SER A 194 -10.16 -5.47 -61.13
C SER A 194 -11.21 -6.43 -61.72
N GLU A 195 -12.23 -6.79 -60.94
CA GLU A 195 -13.37 -7.58 -61.42
C GLU A 195 -14.18 -6.83 -62.49
N LEU A 196 -14.48 -5.54 -62.29
CA LEU A 196 -15.22 -4.73 -63.26
C LEU A 196 -14.46 -4.57 -64.58
N ARG A 197 -13.16 -4.25 -64.53
CA ARG A 197 -12.30 -4.18 -65.72
C ARG A 197 -12.26 -5.49 -66.49
N ARG A 198 -12.27 -6.62 -65.77
CA ARG A 198 -12.31 -7.94 -66.39
C ARG A 198 -13.67 -8.28 -67.00
N ASN A 199 -14.76 -7.83 -66.39
CA ASN A 199 -16.12 -7.97 -66.95
C ASN A 199 -16.31 -7.07 -68.19
N GLN A 200 -15.60 -5.94 -68.28
CA GLN A 200 -15.59 -5.07 -69.46
C GLN A 200 -15.03 -5.79 -70.69
N THR A 201 -13.99 -6.61 -70.53
CA THR A 201 -13.40 -7.39 -71.64
C THR A 201 -14.35 -8.48 -72.14
N ASN A 202 -15.15 -9.10 -71.27
CA ASN A 202 -16.08 -10.14 -71.67
C ASN A 202 -17.31 -10.19 -70.75
N LYS A 203 -18.49 -9.80 -71.26
CA LYS A 203 -19.75 -9.77 -70.49
C LYS A 203 -20.12 -11.11 -69.86
N VAL A 204 -19.65 -12.23 -70.42
CA VAL A 204 -19.95 -13.57 -69.91
C VAL A 204 -19.26 -13.84 -68.56
N THR A 205 -18.07 -13.29 -68.30
CA THR A 205 -17.33 -13.53 -67.05
C THR A 205 -18.03 -12.91 -65.84
N ALA A 206 -18.86 -11.89 -66.06
CA ALA A 206 -19.70 -11.29 -65.03
C ALA A 206 -20.72 -12.29 -64.44
N PHE A 207 -21.13 -13.32 -65.19
CA PHE A 207 -22.20 -14.27 -64.84
C PHE A 207 -21.69 -15.68 -64.49
N GLY A 208 -20.57 -15.76 -63.78
CA GLY A 208 -20.03 -17.00 -63.20
C GLY A 208 -18.49 -17.12 -63.21
N GLY A 209 -17.78 -16.05 -63.54
CA GLY A 209 -16.32 -16.00 -63.47
C GLY A 209 -15.62 -16.64 -64.66
N GLU A 210 -14.35 -17.00 -64.49
CA GLU A 210 -13.49 -17.43 -65.62
C GLU A 210 -13.87 -18.80 -66.15
N ARG A 211 -14.21 -19.69 -65.23
CA ARG A 211 -14.49 -21.09 -65.52
C ARG A 211 -15.74 -21.26 -66.39
N VAL A 212 -16.63 -20.26 -66.42
CA VAL A 212 -17.77 -20.24 -67.35
C VAL A 212 -17.30 -20.19 -68.80
N LEU A 213 -16.21 -19.49 -69.12
CA LEU A 213 -15.68 -19.48 -70.49
C LEU A 213 -15.20 -20.88 -70.91
N GLN A 214 -14.56 -21.60 -69.99
CA GLN A 214 -14.15 -22.98 -70.23
C GLN A 214 -15.37 -23.91 -70.39
N LEU A 215 -16.41 -23.71 -69.58
CA LEU A 215 -17.66 -24.46 -69.70
C LEU A 215 -18.33 -24.22 -71.05
N LEU A 216 -18.44 -22.97 -71.51
CA LEU A 216 -19.02 -22.65 -72.82
C LEU A 216 -18.24 -23.32 -73.96
N ARG A 217 -16.91 -23.33 -73.92
CA ARG A 217 -16.09 -24.04 -74.92
C ARG A 217 -16.36 -25.54 -74.95
N ILE A 218 -16.55 -26.17 -73.78
CA ILE A 218 -16.88 -27.61 -73.68
C ILE A 218 -18.31 -27.89 -74.17
N ILE A 219 -19.26 -26.99 -73.89
CA ILE A 219 -20.63 -27.09 -74.39
C ILE A 219 -20.64 -26.98 -75.91
N GLU A 220 -19.88 -26.04 -76.48
CA GLU A 220 -19.75 -25.86 -77.93
C GLU A 220 -19.17 -27.11 -78.60
N SER A 221 -18.13 -27.74 -78.01
CA SER A 221 -17.56 -28.96 -78.58
C SER A 221 -18.50 -30.18 -78.51
N ARG A 222 -19.37 -30.23 -77.50
CA ARG A 222 -20.34 -31.32 -77.29
C ARG A 222 -21.76 -30.96 -77.72
N CYS A 223 -21.94 -29.91 -78.52
CA CYS A 223 -23.26 -29.40 -78.89
C CYS A 223 -24.15 -30.44 -79.58
N HIS A 224 -23.57 -31.37 -80.33
CA HIS A 224 -24.24 -32.45 -81.04
C HIS A 224 -24.81 -33.55 -80.13
N GLU A 225 -24.33 -33.67 -78.89
CA GLU A 225 -24.85 -34.64 -77.92
C GLU A 225 -26.11 -34.14 -77.21
N PHE A 226 -26.36 -32.82 -77.25
CA PHE A 226 -27.57 -32.22 -76.68
C PHE A 226 -28.72 -32.30 -77.68
N ILE A 227 -29.94 -32.52 -77.20
CA ILE A 227 -31.14 -32.45 -78.05
C ILE A 227 -31.32 -31.04 -78.61
N ARG A 228 -31.14 -30.03 -77.73
CA ARG A 228 -30.94 -28.63 -78.12
C ARG A 228 -29.85 -28.03 -77.23
N PRO A 229 -28.98 -27.16 -77.76
CA PRO A 229 -27.88 -26.60 -76.99
C PRO A 229 -28.40 -25.80 -75.79
N PRO A 230 -27.76 -25.92 -74.61
CA PRO A 230 -28.18 -25.22 -73.41
C PRO A 230 -28.06 -23.70 -73.59
N ILE A 231 -29.06 -22.95 -73.10
CA ILE A 231 -29.07 -21.48 -73.15
C ILE A 231 -28.53 -20.94 -71.83
N GLY A 232 -27.36 -20.32 -71.83
CA GLY A 232 -26.86 -19.62 -70.65
C GLY A 232 -25.44 -19.08 -70.80
N PRO A 233 -24.92 -18.42 -69.75
CA PRO A 233 -25.65 -18.01 -68.55
C PRO A 233 -26.73 -16.95 -68.87
N ILE A 234 -27.89 -17.01 -68.20
CA ILE A 234 -29.06 -16.16 -68.51
C ILE A 234 -28.69 -14.68 -68.61
N GLY A 235 -27.93 -14.16 -67.65
CA GLY A 235 -27.58 -12.74 -67.57
C GLY A 235 -26.77 -12.23 -68.76
N ALA A 236 -25.97 -13.08 -69.41
CA ALA A 236 -25.21 -12.70 -70.61
C ALA A 236 -26.09 -12.53 -71.86
N ARG A 237 -27.32 -13.06 -71.83
CA ARG A 237 -28.32 -12.95 -72.91
C ARG A 237 -29.36 -11.87 -72.64
N LEU A 238 -29.18 -11.08 -71.58
CA LEU A 238 -30.05 -9.98 -71.20
C LEU A 238 -29.41 -8.65 -71.54
N THR A 239 -30.25 -7.71 -71.97
CA THR A 239 -29.90 -6.31 -72.19
C THR A 239 -30.95 -5.44 -71.53
N LEU A 240 -30.52 -4.28 -71.01
CA LEU A 240 -31.43 -3.30 -70.42
C LEU A 240 -31.78 -2.24 -71.45
N THR A 241 -33.07 -2.03 -71.70
CA THR A 241 -33.54 -1.00 -72.63
C THR A 241 -33.67 0.31 -71.86
N ARG A 242 -32.81 1.30 -72.15
CA ARG A 242 -32.81 2.64 -71.52
C ARG A 242 -32.82 2.58 -69.98
N GLY A 243 -31.91 1.81 -69.37
CA GLY A 243 -32.06 1.43 -67.97
C GLY A 243 -30.80 1.08 -67.19
N ASP A 244 -29.63 1.66 -67.46
CA ASP A 244 -28.43 1.44 -66.63
C ASP A 244 -28.68 1.78 -65.15
N ILE A 245 -29.52 2.79 -64.90
CA ILE A 245 -30.00 3.18 -63.57
C ILE A 245 -30.67 2.01 -62.84
N TRP A 246 -31.31 1.10 -63.58
CA TRP A 246 -32.04 -0.04 -63.03
C TRP A 246 -31.20 -1.32 -62.92
N ALA A 247 -29.95 -1.32 -63.39
CA ALA A 247 -29.12 -2.53 -63.41
C ALA A 247 -28.96 -3.14 -62.02
N CYS A 248 -28.68 -2.32 -61.00
CA CYS A 248 -28.57 -2.76 -59.60
C CYS A 248 -29.88 -3.39 -59.09
N ALA A 249 -31.01 -2.70 -59.31
CA ALA A 249 -32.33 -3.15 -58.90
C ALA A 249 -32.70 -4.50 -59.54
N VAL A 250 -32.50 -4.63 -60.85
CA VAL A 250 -32.80 -5.84 -61.61
C VAL A 250 -31.90 -7.00 -61.19
N GLU A 251 -30.61 -6.76 -60.97
CA GLU A 251 -29.68 -7.80 -60.51
C GLU A 251 -30.01 -8.32 -59.11
N ASN A 252 -30.45 -7.44 -58.21
CA ASN A 252 -30.91 -7.83 -56.89
C ASN A 252 -32.23 -8.59 -56.93
N ALA A 253 -33.13 -8.23 -57.85
CA ALA A 253 -34.41 -8.90 -58.01
C ALA A 253 -34.30 -10.31 -58.60
N VAL A 254 -33.53 -10.45 -59.69
CA VAL A 254 -33.33 -11.74 -60.37
C VAL A 254 -32.32 -12.61 -59.63
N GLY A 255 -31.31 -11.99 -59.02
CA GLY A 255 -30.32 -12.64 -58.17
C GLY A 255 -29.51 -13.73 -58.89
N GLY A 256 -29.34 -14.87 -58.22
CA GLY A 256 -28.55 -16.01 -58.73
C GLY A 256 -29.13 -16.69 -59.97
N LEU A 257 -30.35 -16.34 -60.39
CA LEU A 257 -30.95 -16.84 -61.63
C LEU A 257 -30.19 -16.34 -62.87
N LEU A 258 -29.54 -15.17 -62.78
CA LEU A 258 -28.70 -14.64 -63.86
C LEU A 258 -27.52 -15.56 -64.23
N ASN A 259 -27.04 -16.38 -63.29
CA ASN A 259 -25.94 -17.31 -63.52
C ASN A 259 -26.42 -18.70 -63.98
N ALA A 260 -27.73 -18.90 -64.15
CA ALA A 260 -28.30 -20.19 -64.49
C ALA A 260 -28.20 -20.50 -65.99
N PHE A 261 -28.22 -21.79 -66.31
CA PHE A 261 -28.33 -22.34 -67.66
C PHE A 261 -29.68 -23.01 -67.83
N ILE A 262 -30.29 -22.87 -69.01
CA ILE A 262 -31.57 -23.46 -69.36
C ILE A 262 -31.32 -24.64 -70.30
N VAL A 263 -31.92 -25.79 -70.01
CA VAL A 263 -31.85 -27.01 -70.82
C VAL A 263 -33.26 -27.49 -71.16
N THR A 264 -33.41 -28.30 -72.20
CA THR A 264 -34.74 -28.80 -72.59
C THR A 264 -35.23 -29.97 -71.75
N ASN A 265 -34.31 -30.84 -71.31
CA ASN A 265 -34.68 -32.11 -70.68
C ASN A 265 -33.72 -32.52 -69.56
N VAL A 266 -34.11 -33.53 -68.78
CA VAL A 266 -33.32 -34.13 -67.69
C VAL A 266 -32.02 -34.73 -68.24
N LYS A 267 -32.05 -35.39 -69.41
CA LYS A 267 -30.84 -35.94 -70.05
C LYS A 267 -29.79 -34.87 -70.34
N ASP A 268 -30.20 -33.78 -70.99
CA ASP A 268 -29.35 -32.61 -71.23
C ASP A 268 -28.83 -32.00 -69.93
N SER A 269 -29.64 -32.01 -68.86
CA SER A 269 -29.20 -31.53 -67.54
C SER A 269 -28.03 -32.35 -66.98
N HIS A 270 -28.04 -33.69 -67.14
CA HIS A 270 -26.94 -34.55 -66.70
C HIS A 270 -25.70 -34.38 -67.57
N LEU A 271 -25.88 -34.19 -68.88
CA LEU A 271 -24.80 -33.90 -69.81
C LEU A 271 -24.12 -32.57 -69.46
N LEU A 272 -24.90 -31.51 -69.22
CA LEU A 272 -24.40 -30.20 -68.83
C LEU A 272 -23.66 -30.25 -67.49
N ARG A 273 -24.16 -31.00 -66.50
CA ARG A 273 -23.44 -31.24 -65.23
C ARG A 273 -22.10 -31.94 -65.45
N SER A 274 -22.03 -32.86 -66.41
CA SER A 274 -20.79 -33.55 -66.73
C SER A 274 -19.79 -32.62 -67.41
N CYS A 275 -20.25 -31.74 -68.30
CA CYS A 275 -19.44 -30.67 -68.90
C CYS A 275 -18.91 -29.71 -67.82
N ALA A 276 -19.74 -29.32 -66.86
CA ALA A 276 -19.34 -28.45 -65.75
C ALA A 276 -18.29 -29.07 -64.83
N ARG A 277 -18.39 -30.38 -64.54
CA ARG A 277 -17.35 -31.11 -63.81
C ARG A 277 -16.01 -31.08 -64.55
N GLN A 278 -16.03 -31.27 -65.87
CA GLN A 278 -14.83 -31.17 -66.70
C GLN A 278 -14.25 -29.74 -66.71
N ALA A 279 -15.10 -28.72 -66.70
CA ALA A 279 -14.71 -27.31 -66.60
C ALA A 279 -14.32 -26.85 -65.17
N ARG A 280 -14.39 -27.74 -64.17
CA ARG A 280 -14.25 -27.40 -62.73
C ARG A 280 -15.19 -26.27 -62.29
N TYR A 281 -16.40 -26.25 -62.82
CA TYR A 281 -17.43 -25.27 -62.52
C TYR A 281 -18.47 -25.85 -61.56
N ASP A 282 -18.27 -25.61 -60.26
CA ASP A 282 -19.05 -26.27 -59.20
C ASP A 282 -20.41 -25.60 -58.94
N ASN A 283 -20.53 -24.29 -59.17
CA ASN A 283 -21.74 -23.52 -58.87
C ASN A 283 -22.70 -23.44 -60.08
N LEU A 284 -23.05 -24.60 -60.64
CA LEU A 284 -23.94 -24.69 -61.79
C LEU A 284 -25.41 -24.76 -61.36
N ARG A 285 -26.19 -23.74 -61.73
CA ARG A 285 -27.65 -23.75 -61.62
C ARG A 285 -28.28 -24.10 -62.97
N ILE A 286 -29.09 -25.14 -63.03
CA ILE A 286 -29.77 -25.60 -64.25
C ILE A 286 -31.28 -25.44 -64.09
N ILE A 287 -31.93 -24.97 -65.14
CA ILE A 287 -33.39 -24.89 -65.24
C ILE A 287 -33.81 -25.72 -66.44
N ILE A 288 -34.76 -26.61 -66.23
CA ILE A 288 -35.36 -27.39 -67.31
C ILE A 288 -36.58 -26.60 -67.80
N TYR A 289 -36.60 -26.28 -69.09
CA TYR A 289 -37.69 -25.54 -69.74
C TYR A 289 -37.83 -25.95 -71.20
N ASP A 290 -39.07 -26.04 -71.69
CA ASP A 290 -39.31 -26.36 -73.09
C ASP A 290 -39.07 -25.14 -73.99
N PHE A 291 -38.15 -25.28 -74.95
CA PHE A 291 -37.76 -24.22 -75.87
C PHE A 291 -38.79 -23.99 -76.98
N SER A 292 -39.80 -24.86 -77.08
CA SER A 292 -40.87 -24.77 -78.09
C SER A 292 -42.00 -23.83 -77.66
N VAL A 293 -42.02 -23.44 -76.38
CA VAL A 293 -43.01 -22.52 -75.83
C VAL A 293 -42.75 -21.11 -76.38
N PRO A 294 -43.72 -20.49 -77.09
CA PRO A 294 -43.57 -19.13 -77.59
C PRO A 294 -43.53 -18.12 -76.42
N ARG A 295 -43.20 -16.87 -76.71
CA ARG A 295 -43.18 -15.82 -75.69
C ARG A 295 -44.53 -15.75 -74.97
N LEU A 296 -44.51 -15.80 -73.64
CA LEU A 296 -45.72 -15.72 -72.82
C LEU A 296 -46.38 -14.35 -73.05
N ASN A 297 -47.67 -14.39 -73.41
CA ASN A 297 -48.49 -13.19 -73.49
C ASN A 297 -49.20 -13.00 -72.14
N ILE A 298 -48.82 -11.95 -71.42
CA ILE A 298 -49.36 -11.65 -70.09
C ILE A 298 -50.44 -10.58 -70.27
N PRO A 299 -51.72 -10.89 -69.98
CA PRO A 299 -52.79 -9.91 -70.07
C PRO A 299 -52.54 -8.68 -69.19
N SER A 300 -52.94 -7.50 -69.65
CA SER A 300 -52.74 -6.25 -68.91
C SER A 300 -53.41 -6.21 -67.54
N ASN A 301 -54.42 -7.05 -67.31
CA ASN A 301 -55.09 -7.17 -66.01
C ASN A 301 -54.25 -7.93 -64.97
N ASP A 302 -53.32 -8.78 -65.41
CA ASP A 302 -52.43 -9.56 -64.52
C ASP A 302 -51.15 -8.79 -64.15
N LEU A 303 -50.93 -7.63 -64.79
CA LEU A 303 -49.81 -6.74 -64.52
C LEU A 303 -50.14 -5.73 -63.41
N PRO A 304 -49.12 -5.25 -62.67
CA PRO A 304 -49.30 -4.15 -61.73
C PRO A 304 -49.78 -2.88 -62.44
N ARG A 305 -50.83 -2.26 -61.92
CA ARG A 305 -51.32 -0.98 -62.42
C ARG A 305 -50.53 0.16 -61.78
N THR A 306 -49.36 0.45 -62.32
CA THR A 306 -48.44 1.49 -61.82
C THR A 306 -47.98 2.44 -62.92
N SER A 307 -47.66 3.68 -62.55
CA SER A 307 -46.93 4.63 -63.42
C SER A 307 -45.45 4.25 -63.58
N HIS A 308 -44.96 3.38 -62.71
CA HIS A 308 -43.58 2.93 -62.66
C HIS A 308 -43.35 1.69 -63.53
N PRO A 309 -42.16 1.56 -64.16
CA PRO A 309 -41.85 0.42 -65.01
C PRO A 309 -41.70 -0.87 -64.20
N THR A 310 -42.08 -2.00 -64.79
CA THR A 310 -41.78 -3.33 -64.25
C THR A 310 -40.45 -3.82 -64.79
N ILE A 311 -39.83 -4.80 -64.11
CA ILE A 311 -38.58 -5.40 -64.57
C ILE A 311 -38.74 -6.00 -65.97
N LEU A 312 -39.90 -6.63 -66.24
CA LEU A 312 -40.24 -7.14 -67.57
C LEU A 312 -40.22 -6.07 -68.67
N SER A 313 -40.64 -4.83 -68.37
CA SER A 313 -40.67 -3.74 -69.35
C SER A 313 -39.27 -3.18 -69.68
N VAL A 314 -38.32 -3.30 -68.75
CA VAL A 314 -36.96 -2.77 -68.88
C VAL A 314 -36.01 -3.82 -69.49
N LEU A 315 -36.27 -5.11 -69.26
CA LEU A 315 -35.45 -6.21 -69.77
C LEU A 315 -35.80 -6.58 -71.22
N ASN A 316 -34.74 -6.76 -72.02
CA ASN A 316 -34.84 -7.31 -73.37
C ASN A 316 -33.89 -8.50 -73.54
N SER A 317 -34.31 -9.49 -74.33
CA SER A 317 -33.50 -10.68 -74.66
C SER A 317 -33.85 -11.18 -76.05
N ASP A 318 -32.85 -11.72 -76.75
CA ASP A 318 -33.03 -12.33 -78.07
C ASP A 318 -33.81 -13.65 -78.00
N SER A 319 -33.88 -14.29 -76.83
CA SER A 319 -34.55 -15.58 -76.63
C SER A 319 -35.83 -15.42 -75.82
N ALA A 320 -36.96 -15.81 -76.43
CA ALA A 320 -38.26 -15.86 -75.73
C ALA A 320 -38.21 -16.79 -74.50
N THR A 321 -37.49 -17.91 -74.60
CA THR A 321 -37.29 -18.88 -73.50
C THR A 321 -36.69 -18.23 -72.26
N VAL A 322 -35.73 -17.33 -72.44
CA VAL A 322 -35.07 -16.64 -71.31
C VAL A 322 -36.07 -15.75 -70.57
N LEU A 323 -36.86 -14.95 -71.30
CA LEU A 323 -37.88 -14.09 -70.69
C LEU A 323 -38.98 -14.92 -70.02
N ASN A 324 -39.44 -16.00 -70.65
CA ASN A 324 -40.44 -16.90 -70.07
C ASN A 324 -39.96 -17.51 -68.74
N VAL A 325 -38.71 -17.98 -68.69
CA VAL A 325 -38.11 -18.51 -67.46
C VAL A 325 -38.02 -17.44 -66.36
N LEU A 326 -37.71 -16.19 -66.71
CA LEU A 326 -37.67 -15.10 -65.73
C LEU A 326 -39.08 -14.76 -65.19
N VAL A 327 -40.10 -14.78 -66.05
CA VAL A 327 -41.51 -14.63 -65.63
C VAL A 327 -41.89 -15.75 -64.67
N ASP A 328 -41.69 -17.01 -65.06
CA ASP A 328 -42.12 -18.16 -64.27
C ASP A 328 -41.35 -18.32 -62.94
N ARG A 329 -40.04 -18.05 -62.94
CA ARG A 329 -39.17 -18.30 -61.77
C ARG A 329 -38.94 -17.08 -60.91
N ALA A 330 -38.78 -15.90 -61.50
CA ALA A 330 -38.51 -14.67 -60.75
C ALA A 330 -39.78 -13.80 -60.58
N GLY A 331 -40.78 -13.93 -61.45
CA GLY A 331 -41.99 -13.11 -61.38
C GLY A 331 -41.71 -11.65 -61.77
N ILE A 332 -40.85 -11.44 -62.77
CA ILE A 332 -40.37 -10.11 -63.19
C ILE A 332 -41.48 -9.20 -63.72
N GLU A 333 -42.62 -9.76 -64.10
CA GLU A 333 -43.82 -9.07 -64.57
C GLU A 333 -44.55 -8.34 -63.43
N ARG A 334 -44.37 -8.80 -62.19
CA ARG A 334 -45.00 -8.23 -60.98
C ARG A 334 -44.03 -7.49 -60.07
N GLN A 335 -42.78 -7.30 -60.51
CA GLN A 335 -41.76 -6.57 -59.78
C GLN A 335 -41.61 -5.16 -60.38
N VAL A 336 -41.85 -4.14 -59.55
CA VAL A 336 -41.88 -2.73 -59.97
C VAL A 336 -40.58 -2.01 -59.57
N LEU A 337 -40.12 -1.10 -60.44
CA LEU A 337 -38.87 -0.35 -60.29
C LEU A 337 -39.14 1.12 -60.00
N VAL A 338 -38.54 1.66 -58.94
CA VAL A 338 -38.74 3.04 -58.46
C VAL A 338 -37.40 3.72 -58.18
N LYS A 339 -37.28 5.02 -58.44
CA LYS A 339 -35.98 5.69 -58.32
C LYS A 339 -35.61 5.88 -56.85
N ASP A 340 -36.50 6.52 -56.11
CA ASP A 340 -36.25 6.99 -54.75
C ASP A 340 -36.86 6.07 -53.70
N TYR A 341 -36.28 6.12 -52.50
CA TYR A 341 -36.73 5.33 -51.36
C TYR A 341 -38.17 5.66 -50.95
N ASP A 342 -38.49 6.93 -50.81
CA ASP A 342 -39.81 7.38 -50.35
C ASP A 342 -40.91 7.00 -51.33
N VAL A 343 -40.66 7.18 -52.63
CA VAL A 343 -41.57 6.75 -53.70
C VAL A 343 -41.79 5.24 -53.64
N GLY A 344 -40.72 4.46 -53.42
CA GLY A 344 -40.83 3.02 -53.26
C GLY A 344 -41.69 2.59 -52.08
N LYS A 345 -41.60 3.31 -50.95
CA LYS A 345 -42.40 3.06 -49.77
C LYS A 345 -43.88 3.32 -50.05
N SER A 346 -44.21 4.45 -50.70
CA SER A 346 -45.58 4.80 -51.07
C SER A 346 -46.19 3.76 -52.01
N VAL A 347 -45.46 3.37 -53.07
CA VAL A 347 -45.94 2.38 -54.05
C VAL A 347 -46.10 1.00 -53.41
N ALA A 348 -45.19 0.59 -52.52
CA ALA A 348 -45.22 -0.72 -51.89
C ALA A 348 -46.31 -0.87 -50.82
N PHE A 349 -46.65 0.21 -50.11
CA PHE A 349 -47.45 0.13 -48.89
C PHE A 349 -48.73 0.98 -48.90
N ASP A 350 -48.68 2.17 -49.51
CA ASP A 350 -49.77 3.15 -49.42
C ASP A 350 -50.73 3.05 -50.62
N GLU A 351 -50.19 2.92 -51.85
CA GLU A 351 -50.97 2.94 -53.10
C GLU A 351 -51.77 1.64 -53.36
N ARG A 352 -51.56 0.58 -52.56
CA ARG A 352 -52.24 -0.73 -52.67
C ARG A 352 -52.40 -1.24 -54.12
N VAL A 353 -51.28 -1.26 -54.84
CA VAL A 353 -51.23 -1.69 -56.25
C VAL A 353 -51.66 -3.16 -56.39
N SER A 354 -52.61 -3.42 -57.30
CA SER A 354 -53.05 -4.78 -57.64
C SER A 354 -51.94 -5.60 -58.28
N ASN A 355 -51.85 -6.90 -58.00
CA ASN A 355 -50.87 -7.84 -58.58
C ASN A 355 -49.39 -7.45 -58.36
N LEU A 356 -49.09 -6.57 -57.41
CA LEU A 356 -47.72 -6.23 -57.04
C LEU A 356 -47.10 -7.36 -56.19
N LYS A 357 -45.94 -7.86 -56.62
CA LYS A 357 -45.17 -8.85 -55.86
C LYS A 357 -44.21 -8.16 -54.90
N GLU A 358 -43.35 -7.29 -55.44
CA GLU A 358 -42.24 -6.60 -54.76
C GLU A 358 -41.86 -5.31 -55.51
N VAL A 359 -41.31 -4.34 -54.79
CA VAL A 359 -40.80 -3.07 -55.31
C VAL A 359 -39.29 -2.99 -55.06
N TYR A 360 -38.54 -2.55 -56.07
CA TYR A 360 -37.09 -2.38 -55.99
C TYR A 360 -36.69 -0.94 -56.30
N THR A 361 -35.88 -0.34 -55.43
CA THR A 361 -35.31 0.99 -55.69
C THR A 361 -34.10 0.91 -56.62
N ALA A 362 -33.72 2.02 -57.26
CA ALA A 362 -32.52 2.09 -58.10
C ALA A 362 -31.24 1.70 -57.32
N GLU A 363 -31.18 2.04 -56.02
CA GLU A 363 -30.08 1.65 -55.12
C GLU A 363 -30.12 0.17 -54.70
N GLY A 364 -31.22 -0.54 -54.99
CA GLY A 364 -31.35 -1.96 -54.72
C GLY A 364 -32.03 -2.32 -53.39
N TYR A 365 -32.74 -1.39 -52.75
CA TYR A 365 -33.64 -1.73 -51.64
C TYR A 365 -34.80 -2.58 -52.17
N ARG A 366 -35.24 -3.55 -51.36
CA ARG A 366 -36.38 -4.42 -51.69
C ARG A 366 -37.49 -4.18 -50.69
N MET A 367 -38.67 -3.80 -51.19
CA MET A 367 -39.85 -3.49 -50.39
C MET A 367 -41.00 -4.39 -50.79
N PHE A 368 -41.68 -4.98 -49.82
CA PHE A 368 -42.83 -5.84 -50.11
C PHE A 368 -43.74 -5.98 -48.90
N SER A 369 -45.01 -6.24 -49.17
CA SER A 369 -46.03 -6.57 -48.17
C SER A 369 -46.40 -8.05 -48.25
N ARG A 370 -46.58 -8.69 -47.10
CA ARG A 370 -47.14 -10.05 -46.98
C ARG A 370 -48.22 -10.02 -45.91
N GLY A 371 -49.47 -10.00 -46.34
CA GLY A 371 -50.61 -9.79 -45.43
C GLY A 371 -50.52 -8.43 -44.76
N SER A 372 -50.51 -8.41 -43.42
CA SER A 372 -50.38 -7.18 -42.61
C SER A 372 -48.93 -6.72 -42.40
N VAL A 373 -47.94 -7.53 -42.76
CA VAL A 373 -46.53 -7.21 -42.51
C VAL A 373 -45.93 -6.45 -43.68
N GLN A 374 -45.35 -5.29 -43.39
CA GLN A 374 -44.58 -4.48 -44.31
C GLN A 374 -43.08 -4.67 -44.04
N THR A 375 -42.31 -5.00 -45.08
CA THR A 375 -40.87 -5.28 -44.93
C THR A 375 -40.07 -4.48 -45.94
N VAL A 376 -39.00 -3.86 -45.45
CA VAL A 376 -37.97 -3.19 -46.26
C VAL A 376 -36.62 -3.84 -45.98
N LEU A 377 -35.98 -4.37 -47.02
CA LEU A 377 -34.66 -4.97 -46.93
C LEU A 377 -33.64 -4.05 -47.61
N PRO A 378 -32.52 -3.71 -46.93
CA PRO A 378 -31.45 -2.92 -47.53
C PRO A 378 -30.76 -3.70 -48.65
N PRO A 379 -30.08 -2.99 -49.58
CA PRO A 379 -29.31 -3.63 -50.64
C PRO A 379 -28.25 -4.57 -50.04
N ASN A 380 -28.13 -5.76 -50.61
CA ASN A 380 -27.17 -6.74 -50.15
C ASN A 380 -25.75 -6.29 -50.54
N LYS A 381 -24.94 -5.92 -49.55
CA LYS A 381 -23.54 -5.50 -49.76
C LYS A 381 -22.65 -6.56 -50.44
N ARG A 382 -23.05 -7.84 -50.41
CA ARG A 382 -22.37 -8.94 -51.08
C ARG A 382 -22.93 -9.27 -52.46
N ALA A 383 -24.04 -8.64 -52.86
CA ALA A 383 -24.57 -8.83 -54.20
C ALA A 383 -23.63 -8.18 -55.21
N ARG A 384 -23.22 -8.95 -56.22
CA ARG A 384 -22.49 -8.42 -57.36
C ARG A 384 -23.48 -7.61 -58.18
N THR A 385 -23.38 -6.29 -58.10
CA THR A 385 -24.22 -5.33 -58.82
C THR A 385 -23.47 -4.76 -60.02
N GLY A 386 -24.19 -4.32 -61.05
CA GLY A 386 -23.61 -3.63 -62.21
C GLY A 386 -23.18 -4.55 -63.36
N ARG A 387 -23.40 -5.86 -63.27
CA ARG A 387 -23.11 -6.85 -64.32
C ARG A 387 -23.94 -6.67 -65.60
N LEU A 388 -25.13 -6.08 -65.49
CA LEU A 388 -26.02 -5.76 -66.62
C LEU A 388 -25.84 -4.33 -67.15
N CYS A 389 -24.94 -3.54 -66.54
CA CYS A 389 -24.69 -2.16 -66.94
C CYS A 389 -24.00 -2.10 -68.31
N SER A 390 -24.38 -1.12 -69.14
CA SER A 390 -23.80 -0.93 -70.46
C SER A 390 -22.41 -0.27 -70.41
N SER A 391 -22.15 0.57 -69.40
CA SER A 391 -20.87 1.26 -69.16
C SER A 391 -20.34 0.97 -67.75
N TYR A 392 -19.11 0.45 -67.68
CA TYR A 392 -18.38 0.23 -66.43
C TYR A 392 -17.47 1.41 -66.06
N ASP A 393 -17.21 2.33 -67.00
CA ASP A 393 -16.16 3.35 -66.86
C ASP A 393 -16.47 4.36 -65.75
N ASP A 394 -17.73 4.78 -65.63
CA ASP A 394 -18.13 5.73 -64.59
C ASP A 394 -18.11 5.09 -63.19
N GLN A 395 -18.47 3.80 -63.10
CA GLN A 395 -18.39 3.05 -61.85
C GLN A 395 -16.94 2.82 -61.44
N ILE A 396 -16.06 2.46 -62.39
CA ILE A 396 -14.62 2.31 -62.15
C ILE A 396 -14.02 3.64 -61.68
N LYS A 397 -14.33 4.77 -62.34
CA LYS A 397 -13.86 6.10 -61.93
C LYS A 397 -14.33 6.48 -60.53
N CYS A 398 -15.57 6.16 -60.15
CA CYS A 398 -16.07 6.38 -58.79
C CYS A 398 -15.29 5.54 -57.77
N LEU A 399 -15.13 4.24 -58.02
CA LEU A 399 -14.37 3.37 -57.13
C LEU A 399 -12.88 3.74 -57.03
N GLU A 400 -12.28 4.25 -58.11
CA GLU A 400 -10.89 4.76 -58.10
C GLU A 400 -10.74 6.02 -57.24
N ARG A 401 -11.75 6.91 -57.26
CA ARG A 401 -11.81 8.06 -56.35
C ARG A 401 -11.96 7.59 -54.90
N ASP A 402 -12.84 6.63 -54.63
CA ASP A 402 -13.03 6.08 -53.29
C ASP A 402 -11.77 5.38 -52.77
N ALA A 403 -11.08 4.60 -53.61
CA ALA A 403 -9.82 3.95 -53.27
C ALA A 403 -8.71 4.97 -52.95
N SER A 404 -8.64 6.07 -53.72
CA SER A 404 -7.71 7.17 -53.45
C SER A 404 -8.04 7.84 -52.12
N SER A 405 -9.33 8.11 -51.85
CA SER A 405 -9.77 8.69 -50.57
C SER A 405 -9.44 7.79 -49.37
N MET A 406 -9.69 6.48 -49.46
CA MET A 406 -9.34 5.52 -48.41
C MET A 406 -7.82 5.46 -48.19
N ARG A 407 -7.03 5.56 -49.26
CA ARG A 407 -5.56 5.60 -49.17
C ARG A 407 -5.07 6.87 -48.47
N GLU A 408 -5.63 8.03 -48.80
CA GLU A 408 -5.29 9.30 -48.15
C GLU A 408 -5.63 9.26 -46.67
N GLN A 409 -6.79 8.71 -46.30
CA GLN A 409 -7.17 8.51 -44.89
C GLN A 409 -6.19 7.59 -44.16
N ALA A 410 -5.80 6.46 -44.77
CA ALA A 410 -4.79 5.58 -44.19
C ALA A 410 -3.43 6.27 -44.00
N GLN A 411 -3.00 7.10 -44.96
CA GLN A 411 -1.78 7.88 -44.85
C GLN A 411 -1.85 8.93 -43.74
N SER A 412 -2.98 9.64 -43.62
CA SER A 412 -3.20 10.59 -42.53
C SER A 412 -3.16 9.91 -41.17
N SER A 413 -3.83 8.75 -41.02
CA SER A 413 -3.78 7.96 -39.78
C SER A 413 -2.37 7.46 -39.47
N ARG A 414 -1.58 7.06 -40.48
CA ARG A 414 -0.16 6.70 -40.29
C ARG A 414 0.69 7.89 -39.82
N GLN A 415 0.44 9.09 -40.32
CA GLN A 415 1.14 10.28 -39.84
C GLN A 415 0.77 10.60 -38.39
N ASN A 416 -0.52 10.51 -38.04
CA ASN A 416 -0.98 10.67 -36.65
C ASN A 416 -0.37 9.62 -35.73
N LYS A 417 -0.24 8.37 -36.19
CA LYS A 417 0.44 7.32 -35.44
C LYS A 417 1.89 7.69 -35.11
N ARG A 418 2.66 8.22 -36.06
CA ARG A 418 4.05 8.63 -35.81
C ARG A 418 4.15 9.70 -34.73
N VAL A 419 3.27 10.71 -34.78
CA VAL A 419 3.22 11.75 -33.75
C VAL A 419 2.90 11.15 -32.38
N ALA A 420 1.91 10.27 -32.30
CA ALA A 420 1.55 9.57 -31.06
C ALA A 420 2.67 8.65 -30.54
N GLU A 421 3.44 8.01 -31.43
CA GLU A 421 4.61 7.20 -31.09
C GLU A 421 5.73 8.04 -30.47
N GLU A 422 6.00 9.22 -31.04
CA GLU A 422 6.97 10.19 -30.49
C GLU A 422 6.55 10.68 -29.10
N GLU A 423 5.28 11.07 -28.93
CA GLU A 423 4.72 11.48 -27.63
C GLU A 423 4.80 10.35 -26.59
N LEU A 424 4.49 9.11 -26.98
CA LEU A 424 4.62 7.94 -26.11
C LEU A 424 6.07 7.67 -25.72
N HIS A 425 7.01 7.83 -26.64
CA HIS A 425 8.43 7.66 -26.37
C HIS A 425 8.93 8.70 -25.35
N ASP A 426 8.51 9.96 -25.50
CA ASP A 426 8.84 11.04 -24.57
C ASP A 426 8.24 10.81 -23.18
N LEU A 427 6.97 10.39 -23.10
CA LEU A 427 6.34 10.00 -21.84
C LEU A 427 7.04 8.80 -21.19
N GLN A 428 7.51 7.84 -21.98
CA GLN A 428 8.26 6.69 -21.48
C GLN A 428 9.62 7.12 -20.92
N GLY A 429 10.29 8.10 -21.55
CA GLY A 429 11.48 8.75 -21.02
C GLY A 429 11.23 9.39 -19.66
N LYS A 430 10.17 10.21 -19.55
CA LYS A 430 9.77 10.86 -18.28
C LYS A 430 9.47 9.85 -17.18
N LEU A 431 8.74 8.76 -17.49
CA LEU A 431 8.44 7.71 -16.52
C LEU A 431 9.71 7.01 -16.02
N ARG A 432 10.68 6.73 -16.90
CA ARG A 432 11.96 6.12 -16.48
C ARG A 432 12.72 7.02 -15.52
N SER A 433 12.77 8.33 -15.79
CA SER A 433 13.38 9.31 -14.90
C SER A 433 12.67 9.40 -13.55
N ALA A 434 11.33 9.43 -13.54
CA ALA A 434 10.53 9.45 -12.30
C ALA A 434 10.77 8.20 -11.45
N LYS A 435 10.73 7.00 -12.07
CA LYS A 435 11.05 5.73 -11.38
C LYS A 435 12.46 5.69 -10.80
N TRP A 436 13.43 6.27 -11.51
CA TRP A 436 14.79 6.38 -11.01
C TRP A 436 14.86 7.29 -9.78
N MET A 437 14.19 8.45 -9.79
CA MET A 437 14.13 9.34 -8.64
C MET A 437 13.47 8.69 -7.42
N VAL A 438 12.34 8.01 -7.59
CA VAL A 438 11.68 7.26 -6.50
C VAL A 438 12.63 6.22 -5.90
N LYS A 439 13.36 5.49 -6.75
CA LYS A 439 14.29 4.45 -6.31
C LYS A 439 15.48 5.04 -5.55
N GLU A 440 16.04 6.15 -5.99
CA GLU A 440 17.14 6.79 -5.26
C GLU A 440 16.69 7.41 -3.94
N GLU A 441 15.50 7.99 -3.88
CA GLU A 441 14.98 8.54 -2.63
C GLU A 441 14.68 7.43 -1.61
N MET A 442 14.14 6.30 -2.05
CA MET A 442 13.97 5.10 -1.20
C MET A 442 15.31 4.56 -0.67
N LYS A 443 16.37 4.60 -1.48
CA LYS A 443 17.70 4.17 -1.02
C LYS A 443 18.29 5.11 0.01
N ARG A 444 18.16 6.43 -0.18
CA ARG A 444 18.60 7.44 0.82
C ARG A 444 17.90 7.19 2.15
N HIS A 445 16.58 7.00 2.11
CA HIS A 445 15.79 6.74 3.30
C HIS A 445 16.20 5.44 4.02
N ALA A 446 16.57 4.39 3.27
CA ALA A 446 17.05 3.13 3.84
C ALA A 446 18.45 3.27 4.47
N LEU A 447 19.34 4.06 3.85
CA LEU A 447 20.69 4.33 4.37
C LEU A 447 20.68 5.20 5.63
N GLU A 448 19.79 6.19 5.69
CA GLU A 448 19.59 7.04 6.86
C GLU A 448 18.91 6.28 8.01
N GLY A 449 17.89 5.46 7.71
CA GLY A 449 17.28 4.57 8.70
C GLY A 449 18.27 3.60 9.35
N ALA A 450 19.24 3.09 8.58
CA ALA A 450 20.29 2.20 9.09
C ALA A 450 21.33 2.91 9.97
N LYS A 451 21.50 4.24 9.86
CA LYS A 451 22.39 5.03 10.72
C LYS A 451 21.78 5.34 12.09
N VAL A 452 20.46 5.29 12.22
CA VAL A 452 19.74 5.57 13.48
C VAL A 452 19.65 4.33 14.38
N THR A 453 19.89 3.13 13.84
CA THR A 453 19.77 1.85 14.59
C THR A 453 21.09 1.32 15.17
N VAL A 454 22.20 2.03 14.96
CA VAL A 454 23.54 1.72 15.52
C VAL A 454 23.89 2.80 16.53
#